data_AF-A0A1G9N598-F1
#
_entry.id   AF-A0A1G9N598-F1
#
_cell.length_a   1.000
_cell.length_b   1.000
_cell.length_c   1.000
_cell.angle_alpha   90.00
_cell.angle_beta   90.00
_cell.angle_gamma   90.00
#
_symmetry.space_group_name_H-M   'P 1'
#
loop_
_entity.id
_entity.type
_entity.pdbx_description
1 polymer ?
#
loop_
_entity_poly.entity_id
_entity_poly.type
_entity_poly.pdbx_seq_one_letter_code
_entity_poly.pdbx_strand_id
1 'polypeptide(L)'
;MGGAPVTGPIPAPLTTSPRLQGLTTWDSDWSGLRVVVTGIGVSGFAAADTLIELGARVVVVDSATSARALAQADTLRIVGAVDVLLGEEAVESIPKIDGHKPDLVVTSPGWRPDQALLAAAARAHIPVWGDVELAWRLRERKGRKTADWLTITGTNGKTTTVGLTESMLQAAGLKAIAVGNVGTPILDALRDPVDYDVFAVELSSFQLHWSHSVSPVASVCLNVAEDHVDWHGSYASYLADKAKVYANTQKACIYNAEQIETERMVEDADVVEGCRAVGFTTLMPAISMLGVVEGLLVDRAFIAERKDSAAELASIADLGSAAPRHMVANALAAAALVRAYGLEPSAVRKGLLDYLPGDHRIQPVARHEGVLWVNDSKATNPHAAAAALSAFQNVVWIAGGLSKGVNYDSLIQEQGNRLKAVVLIGADSSDLQAALKRHAPDVPVILPAKGETEDVQTAGTAKADAGPSPIFGETVMAAAVASAAQLAASGDTVLLAPAAASMDQFSSYAHRGDAFIEAVRELVEGQAQTSEE
;
A
#
# COMPACT_ATOMS: atom_id res chain seq x y z
N MET A 1 16.16 -40.53 16.86
CA MET A 1 14.79 -40.10 17.23
C MET A 1 14.61 -38.69 16.67
N GLY A 2 14.05 -38.60 15.46
CA GLY A 2 13.80 -37.33 14.78
C GLY A 2 12.48 -36.75 15.27
N GLY A 3 12.52 -35.53 15.83
CA GLY A 3 11.32 -34.77 16.13
C GLY A 3 10.78 -34.15 14.85
N ALA A 4 9.53 -34.46 14.52
CA ALA A 4 8.81 -33.80 13.44
C ALA A 4 8.57 -32.32 13.78
N PRO A 5 8.67 -31.39 12.80
CA PRO A 5 8.32 -30.00 13.02
C PRO A 5 6.80 -29.87 13.15
N VAL A 6 6.35 -29.17 14.19
CA VAL A 6 4.93 -28.89 14.44
C VAL A 6 4.49 -27.77 13.51
N THR A 7 4.01 -28.13 12.32
CA THR A 7 3.34 -27.23 11.36
C THR A 7 1.84 -27.43 11.45
N GLY A 8 1.20 -26.83 12.46
CA GLY A 8 -0.25 -26.73 12.57
C GLY A 8 -0.71 -25.27 12.48
N PRO A 9 -1.95 -25.00 12.08
CA PRO A 9 -2.52 -23.66 12.11
C PRO A 9 -2.44 -23.09 13.53
N ILE A 10 -2.20 -21.78 13.64
CA ILE A 10 -2.25 -21.05 14.91
C ILE A 10 -3.62 -21.34 15.54
N PRO A 11 -3.70 -21.83 16.80
CA PRO A 11 -4.98 -22.11 17.44
C PRO A 11 -5.83 -20.84 17.50
N ALA A 12 -7.16 -20.99 17.35
CA ALA A 12 -8.13 -19.93 17.66
C ALA A 12 -7.78 -19.27 19.01
N PRO A 13 -8.00 -17.94 19.17
CA PRO A 13 -7.36 -17.17 20.23
C PRO A 13 -7.60 -17.79 21.60
N LEU A 14 -6.48 -18.18 22.21
CA LEU A 14 -6.37 -18.66 23.59
C LEU A 14 -7.00 -17.61 24.52
N THR A 15 -8.18 -17.95 25.06
CA THR A 15 -8.87 -17.27 26.16
C THR A 15 -8.81 -15.73 26.10
N THR A 16 -9.63 -15.12 25.26
CA THR A 16 -9.87 -13.68 25.35
C THR A 16 -10.54 -13.37 26.69
N SER A 17 -9.94 -12.47 27.48
CA SER A 17 -10.55 -11.96 28.71
C SER A 17 -11.99 -11.50 28.41
N PRO A 18 -12.99 -11.78 29.28
CA PRO A 18 -14.36 -11.30 29.10
C PRO A 18 -14.43 -9.79 28.86
N ARG A 19 -13.48 -9.04 29.44
CA ARG A 19 -13.34 -7.60 29.19
C ARG A 19 -13.06 -7.30 27.72
N LEU A 20 -12.05 -7.95 27.13
CA LEU A 20 -11.66 -7.72 25.73
C LEU A 20 -12.75 -8.15 24.73
N GLN A 21 -13.55 -9.17 25.07
CA GLN A 21 -14.70 -9.56 24.26
C GLN A 21 -15.76 -8.45 24.18
N GLY A 22 -15.93 -7.68 25.26
CA GLY A 22 -16.86 -6.54 25.31
C GLY A 22 -16.36 -5.27 24.60
N LEU A 23 -15.07 -5.17 24.26
CA LEU A 23 -14.48 -4.02 23.56
C LEU A 23 -14.75 -4.12 22.06
N THR A 24 -15.92 -3.64 21.64
CA THR A 24 -16.47 -3.77 20.27
C THR A 24 -17.04 -2.48 19.70
N THR A 25 -17.04 -1.41 20.50
CA THR A 25 -17.44 -0.07 20.09
C THR A 25 -16.48 0.99 20.65
N TRP A 26 -16.46 2.18 20.06
CA TRP A 26 -15.75 3.36 20.58
C TRP A 26 -16.09 3.65 22.04
N ASP A 27 -17.37 3.54 22.40
CA ASP A 27 -17.90 3.88 23.72
C ASP A 27 -17.80 2.74 24.75
N SER A 28 -17.08 1.65 24.42
CA SER A 28 -16.82 0.55 25.37
C SER A 28 -15.91 1.02 26.52
N ASP A 29 -15.84 0.27 27.63
CA ASP A 29 -14.99 0.64 28.78
C ASP A 29 -13.50 0.29 28.58
N TRP A 30 -12.85 1.13 27.77
CA TRP A 30 -11.40 1.11 27.53
C TRP A 30 -10.58 1.66 28.72
N SER A 31 -11.24 2.33 29.68
CA SER A 31 -10.58 3.06 30.76
C SER A 31 -9.72 2.15 31.64
N GLY A 32 -8.44 2.48 31.81
CA GLY A 32 -7.51 1.68 32.61
C GLY A 32 -7.10 0.34 32.00
N LEU A 33 -7.48 0.03 30.75
CA LEU A 33 -6.95 -1.13 30.04
C LEU A 33 -5.44 -0.95 29.83
N ARG A 34 -4.62 -1.93 30.23
CA ARG A 34 -3.17 -1.85 30.08
C ARG A 34 -2.77 -2.37 28.70
N VAL A 35 -2.31 -1.47 27.84
CA VAL A 35 -1.98 -1.80 26.45
C VAL A 35 -0.52 -1.51 26.17
N VAL A 36 0.18 -2.50 25.62
CA VAL A 36 1.49 -2.26 24.99
C VAL A 36 1.28 -2.07 23.50
N VAL A 37 1.75 -0.97 22.94
CA VAL A 37 1.73 -0.71 21.50
C VAL A 37 3.12 -0.93 20.94
N THR A 38 3.28 -1.85 19.99
CA THR A 38 4.56 -2.13 19.32
C THR A 38 4.64 -1.38 17.99
N GLY A 39 5.68 -0.56 17.85
CA GLY A 39 5.89 0.36 16.74
C GLY A 39 5.43 1.79 17.05
N ILE A 40 6.26 2.78 16.75
CA ILE A 40 5.97 4.22 16.89
C ILE A 40 5.78 4.93 15.54
N GLY A 41 5.84 4.16 14.45
CA GLY A 41 5.52 4.64 13.10
C GLY A 41 4.06 5.11 12.99
N VAL A 42 3.61 5.35 11.75
CA VAL A 42 2.29 5.94 11.48
C VAL A 42 1.14 5.18 12.16
N SER A 43 1.06 3.86 11.94
CA SER A 43 -0.02 3.01 12.49
C SER A 43 0.04 2.90 14.02
N GLY A 44 1.22 2.63 14.58
CA GLY A 44 1.38 2.52 16.03
C GLY A 44 1.15 3.83 16.78
N PHE A 45 1.54 4.96 16.22
CA PHE A 45 1.22 6.28 16.77
C PHE A 45 -0.31 6.49 16.84
N ALA A 46 -1.03 6.24 15.75
CA ALA A 46 -2.49 6.39 15.70
C ALA A 46 -3.20 5.45 16.69
N ALA A 47 -2.70 4.21 16.84
CA ALA A 47 -3.19 3.27 17.85
C ALA A 47 -2.97 3.77 19.28
N ALA A 48 -1.77 4.25 19.59
CA ALA A 48 -1.45 4.78 20.92
C ALA A 48 -2.30 6.02 21.26
N ASP A 49 -2.36 7.00 20.35
CA ASP A 49 -3.15 8.23 20.52
C ASP A 49 -4.64 7.92 20.73
N THR A 50 -5.20 7.00 19.94
CA THR A 50 -6.61 6.57 20.09
C THR A 50 -6.87 5.91 21.44
N LEU A 51 -6.00 4.98 21.85
CA LEU A 51 -6.17 4.28 23.13
C LEU A 51 -6.00 5.21 24.33
N ILE A 52 -5.09 6.18 24.25
CA ILE A 52 -4.90 7.20 25.30
C ILE A 52 -6.15 8.07 25.42
N GLU A 53 -6.74 8.53 24.30
CA GLU A 53 -8.01 9.30 24.30
C GLU A 53 -9.13 8.53 25.00
N LEU A 54 -9.21 7.23 24.76
CA LEU A 54 -10.20 6.33 25.35
C LEU A 54 -9.91 5.97 26.83
N GLY A 55 -8.83 6.51 27.40
CA GLY A 55 -8.46 6.35 28.80
C GLY A 55 -7.68 5.07 29.12
N ALA A 56 -7.15 4.37 28.13
CA ALA A 56 -6.27 3.22 28.35
C ALA A 56 -4.91 3.66 28.92
N ARG A 57 -4.25 2.74 29.64
CA ARG A 57 -2.88 2.90 30.15
C ARG A 57 -1.92 2.35 29.11
N VAL A 58 -1.34 3.23 28.29
CA VAL A 58 -0.56 2.84 27.11
C VAL A 58 0.95 2.96 27.36
N VAL A 59 1.71 1.91 27.06
CA VAL A 59 3.17 1.98 26.89
C VAL A 59 3.52 1.66 25.44
N VAL A 60 4.33 2.50 24.81
CA VAL A 60 4.76 2.32 23.42
C VAL A 60 6.19 1.82 23.37
N VAL A 61 6.47 0.87 22.49
CA VAL A 61 7.81 0.28 22.32
C VAL A 61 8.23 0.27 20.85
N ASP A 62 9.46 0.68 20.56
CA ASP A 62 10.05 0.60 19.21
C ASP A 62 11.58 0.48 19.32
N SER A 63 12.23 -0.24 18.39
CA SER A 63 13.70 -0.26 18.33
C SER A 63 14.27 1.04 17.72
N ALA A 64 13.47 1.78 16.96
CA ALA A 64 13.88 2.99 16.28
C ALA A 64 14.23 4.13 17.24
N THR A 65 15.40 4.72 17.05
CA THR A 65 15.91 5.88 17.81
C THR A 65 16.13 7.12 16.92
N SER A 66 15.53 7.13 15.73
CA SER A 66 15.61 8.26 14.79
C SER A 66 15.03 9.55 15.38
N ALA A 67 15.44 10.72 14.86
CA ALA A 67 14.90 12.01 15.29
C ALA A 67 13.36 12.07 15.20
N ARG A 68 12.79 11.45 14.17
CA ARG A 68 11.33 11.31 14.01
C ARG A 68 10.71 10.48 15.14
N ALA A 69 11.30 9.31 15.45
CA ALA A 69 10.81 8.45 16.52
C ALA A 69 10.88 9.15 17.89
N LEU A 70 11.96 9.89 18.15
CA LEU A 70 12.12 10.70 19.37
C LEU A 70 11.04 11.79 19.47
N ALA A 71 10.79 12.54 18.38
CA ALA A 71 9.74 13.56 18.36
C ALA A 71 8.33 12.98 18.55
N GLN A 72 8.05 11.82 17.94
CA GLN A 72 6.79 11.10 18.15
C GLN A 72 6.67 10.61 19.60
N ALA A 73 7.75 10.12 20.21
CA ALA A 73 7.76 9.70 21.60
C ALA A 73 7.45 10.85 22.55
N ASP A 74 8.06 12.02 22.33
CA ASP A 74 7.79 13.22 23.14
C ASP A 74 6.33 13.64 23.00
N THR A 75 5.78 13.60 21.79
CA THR A 75 4.36 13.89 21.55
C THR A 75 3.45 12.93 22.32
N LEU A 76 3.69 11.62 22.25
CA LEU A 76 2.87 10.63 22.95
C LEU A 76 2.96 10.76 24.48
N ARG A 77 4.13 11.11 25.02
CA ARG A 77 4.28 11.41 26.46
C ARG A 77 3.45 12.64 26.87
N ILE A 78 3.41 13.68 26.03
CA ILE A 78 2.59 14.87 26.27
C ILE A 78 1.09 14.54 26.22
N VAL A 79 0.67 13.72 25.25
CA VAL A 79 -0.73 13.33 25.06
C VAL A 79 -1.22 12.39 26.16
N GLY A 80 -0.33 11.67 26.85
CA GLY A 80 -0.65 10.93 28.07
C GLY A 80 -0.23 9.45 28.06
N ALA A 81 0.68 9.04 27.18
CA ALA A 81 1.30 7.73 27.28
C ALA A 81 1.95 7.55 28.65
N VAL A 82 1.80 6.37 29.25
CA VAL A 82 2.43 6.01 30.52
C VAL A 82 3.94 6.02 30.38
N ASP A 83 4.43 5.47 29.26
CA ASP A 83 5.83 5.52 28.88
C ASP A 83 6.00 5.28 27.37
N VAL A 84 7.15 5.68 26.85
CA VAL A 84 7.59 5.38 25.49
C VAL A 84 9.03 4.90 25.56
N LEU A 85 9.24 3.61 25.28
CA LEU A 85 10.53 2.93 25.38
C LEU A 85 11.11 2.74 23.98
N LEU A 86 12.27 3.33 23.72
CA LEU A 86 12.94 3.26 22.43
C LEU A 86 14.31 2.57 22.54
N GLY A 87 14.70 1.90 21.46
CA GLY A 87 16.00 1.22 21.32
C GLY A 87 15.89 -0.30 21.35
N GLU A 88 16.97 -0.98 20.96
CA GLU A 88 16.98 -2.46 20.83
C GLU A 88 16.57 -3.16 22.12
N GLU A 89 17.01 -2.69 23.29
CA GLU A 89 16.65 -3.27 24.59
C GLU A 89 15.15 -3.17 24.89
N ALA A 90 14.46 -2.16 24.34
CA ALA A 90 13.03 -1.94 24.58
C ALA A 90 12.15 -3.02 23.93
N VAL A 91 12.66 -3.72 22.90
CA VAL A 91 11.90 -4.71 22.13
C VAL A 91 12.20 -6.16 22.52
N GLU A 92 13.10 -6.36 23.50
CA GLU A 92 13.50 -7.70 23.95
C GLU A 92 12.51 -8.34 24.93
N SER A 93 11.68 -7.54 25.61
CA SER A 93 10.77 -8.04 26.64
C SER A 93 9.48 -7.24 26.73
N ILE A 94 8.44 -7.84 27.32
CA ILE A 94 7.15 -7.17 27.51
C ILE A 94 7.27 -6.20 28.69
N PRO A 95 7.10 -4.88 28.50
CA PRO A 95 7.13 -3.93 29.59
C PRO A 95 5.94 -4.12 30.53
N LYS A 96 6.13 -3.75 31.80
CA LYS A 96 5.05 -3.73 32.79
C LYS A 96 4.39 -2.36 32.79
N ILE A 97 3.07 -2.34 33.01
CA ILE A 97 2.27 -1.13 33.17
C ILE A 97 1.74 -1.13 34.60
N ASP A 98 2.15 -0.14 35.39
CA ASP A 98 1.84 -0.05 36.82
C ASP A 98 2.21 -1.31 37.62
N GLY A 99 3.39 -1.89 37.31
CA GLY A 99 3.90 -3.10 37.96
C GLY A 99 3.26 -4.41 37.51
N HIS A 100 2.30 -4.37 36.58
CA HIS A 100 1.57 -5.54 36.09
C HIS A 100 1.87 -5.84 34.62
N LYS A 101 1.55 -7.07 34.19
CA LYS A 101 1.56 -7.42 32.76
C LYS A 101 0.45 -6.66 32.01
N PRO A 102 0.64 -6.38 30.71
CA PRO A 102 -0.43 -5.79 29.91
C PRO A 102 -1.59 -6.75 29.72
N ASP A 103 -2.77 -6.18 29.51
CA ASP A 103 -4.00 -6.91 29.17
C ASP A 103 -4.07 -7.21 27.66
N LEU A 104 -3.41 -6.38 26.84
CA LEU A 104 -3.43 -6.43 25.40
C LEU A 104 -2.11 -5.92 24.82
N VAL A 105 -1.65 -6.51 23.72
CA VAL A 105 -0.66 -5.91 22.83
C VAL A 105 -1.34 -5.47 21.54
N VAL A 106 -1.08 -4.25 21.08
CA VAL A 106 -1.48 -3.77 19.75
C VAL A 106 -0.24 -3.58 18.91
N THR A 107 -0.17 -4.24 17.76
CA THR A 107 1.05 -4.30 16.96
C THR A 107 0.94 -3.63 15.62
N SER A 108 1.98 -2.87 15.27
CA SER A 108 2.16 -2.35 13.92
C SER A 108 2.43 -3.50 12.93
N PRO A 109 2.04 -3.37 11.65
CA PRO A 109 2.15 -4.46 10.67
C PRO A 109 3.58 -5.00 10.46
N GLY A 110 4.60 -4.14 10.53
CA GLY A 110 5.99 -4.54 10.29
C GLY A 110 6.60 -5.47 11.34
N TRP A 111 5.96 -5.64 12.51
CA TRP A 111 6.48 -6.49 13.58
C TRP A 111 6.17 -7.96 13.30
N ARG A 112 7.22 -8.78 13.25
CA ARG A 112 7.08 -10.22 13.01
C ARG A 112 6.61 -10.95 14.26
N PRO A 113 5.76 -11.99 14.14
CA PRO A 113 5.32 -12.80 15.27
C PRO A 113 6.45 -13.44 16.08
N ASP A 114 7.61 -13.66 15.46
CA ASP A 114 8.79 -14.29 16.06
C ASP A 114 9.70 -13.32 16.84
N GLN A 115 9.46 -12.01 16.77
CA GLN A 115 10.21 -11.04 17.56
C GLN A 115 10.00 -11.26 19.06
N ALA A 116 11.05 -11.01 19.84
CA ALA A 116 11.14 -11.42 21.24
C ALA A 116 9.91 -11.01 22.08
N LEU A 117 9.47 -9.75 21.96
CA LEU A 117 8.30 -9.23 22.67
C LEU A 117 7.00 -9.92 22.26
N LEU A 118 6.73 -10.08 20.96
CA LEU A 118 5.50 -10.72 20.47
C LEU A 118 5.48 -12.22 20.78
N ALA A 119 6.61 -12.90 20.60
CA ALA A 119 6.78 -14.30 21.00
C ALA A 119 6.62 -14.48 22.52
N ALA A 120 7.08 -13.53 23.34
CA ALA A 120 6.83 -13.52 24.77
C ALA A 120 5.34 -13.31 25.10
N ALA A 121 4.65 -12.40 24.39
CA ALA A 121 3.22 -12.15 24.58
C ALA A 121 2.40 -13.41 24.28
N ALA A 122 2.70 -14.10 23.18
CA ALA A 122 2.09 -15.37 22.81
C ALA A 122 2.30 -16.45 23.90
N ARG A 123 3.53 -16.62 24.39
CA ARG A 123 3.85 -17.56 25.50
C ARG A 123 3.16 -17.21 26.81
N ALA A 124 2.89 -15.93 27.05
CA ALA A 124 2.20 -15.44 28.22
C ALA A 124 0.67 -15.45 28.07
N HIS A 125 0.14 -15.91 26.92
CA HIS A 125 -1.29 -15.86 26.58
C HIS A 125 -1.88 -14.44 26.64
N ILE A 126 -1.07 -13.43 26.30
CA ILE A 126 -1.53 -12.04 26.17
C ILE A 126 -2.05 -11.87 24.73
N PRO A 127 -3.31 -11.46 24.53
CA PRO A 127 -3.85 -11.23 23.19
C PRO A 127 -3.06 -10.17 22.43
N VAL A 128 -2.91 -10.37 21.12
CA VAL A 128 -2.26 -9.44 20.21
C VAL A 128 -3.26 -9.04 19.13
N TRP A 129 -3.48 -7.75 18.94
CA TRP A 129 -4.33 -7.18 17.88
C TRP A 129 -3.48 -6.34 16.92
N GLY A 130 -3.86 -6.35 15.65
CA GLY A 130 -3.37 -5.36 14.69
C GLY A 130 -4.13 -4.04 14.83
N ASP A 131 -3.62 -3.01 14.15
CA ASP A 131 -4.33 -1.74 13.97
C ASP A 131 -5.71 -1.90 13.31
N VAL A 132 -5.83 -2.81 12.34
CA VAL A 132 -7.09 -3.12 11.65
C VAL A 132 -8.11 -3.78 12.57
N GLU A 133 -7.68 -4.73 13.41
CA GLU A 133 -8.55 -5.36 14.42
C GLU A 133 -9.01 -4.33 15.47
N LEU A 134 -8.10 -3.48 15.93
CA LEU A 134 -8.44 -2.39 16.86
C LEU A 134 -9.45 -1.43 16.22
N ALA A 135 -9.21 -1.00 14.97
CA ALA A 135 -10.11 -0.10 14.25
C ALA A 135 -11.49 -0.72 14.03
N TRP A 136 -11.55 -2.01 13.68
CA TRP A 136 -12.82 -2.71 13.53
C TRP A 136 -13.63 -2.70 14.83
N ARG A 137 -12.97 -2.89 15.97
CA ARG A 137 -13.58 -2.83 17.31
C ARG A 137 -13.94 -1.41 17.76
N LEU A 138 -13.41 -0.37 17.13
CA LEU A 138 -13.70 1.02 17.48
C LEU A 138 -14.69 1.69 16.54
N ARG A 139 -14.98 1.08 15.38
CA ARG A 139 -15.71 1.72 14.28
C ARG A 139 -17.13 2.18 14.65
N GLU A 140 -17.78 1.52 15.60
CA GLU A 140 -19.13 1.87 16.04
C GLU A 140 -19.05 2.92 17.16
N ARG A 141 -19.67 4.08 16.95
CA ARG A 141 -19.70 5.18 17.92
C ARG A 141 -21.11 5.72 18.04
N LYS A 142 -21.59 5.87 19.28
CA LYS A 142 -22.95 6.33 19.57
C LYS A 142 -23.19 7.70 18.96
N GLY A 143 -24.28 7.81 18.19
CA GLY A 143 -24.68 9.06 17.55
C GLY A 143 -23.90 9.39 16.27
N ARG A 144 -23.00 8.52 15.79
CA ARG A 144 -22.35 8.63 14.49
C ARG A 144 -22.80 7.53 13.56
N LYS A 145 -22.68 7.78 12.25
CA LYS A 145 -22.86 6.74 11.25
C LYS A 145 -21.63 5.81 11.27
N THR A 146 -21.87 4.50 11.28
CA THR A 146 -20.82 3.51 11.10
C THR A 146 -20.55 3.32 9.61
N ALA A 147 -19.31 3.54 9.19
CA ALA A 147 -18.91 3.28 7.81
C ALA A 147 -18.86 1.77 7.53
N ASP A 148 -19.44 1.34 6.41
CA ASP A 148 -19.28 -0.01 5.90
C ASP A 148 -17.87 -0.21 5.32
N TRP A 149 -17.32 -1.42 5.36
CA TRP A 149 -15.98 -1.69 4.83
C TRP A 149 -16.03 -2.54 3.56
N LEU A 150 -15.30 -2.12 2.54
CA LEU A 150 -14.95 -2.91 1.35
C LEU A 150 -13.45 -3.18 1.38
N THR A 151 -13.03 -4.42 1.55
CA THR A 151 -11.62 -4.76 1.81
C THR A 151 -10.91 -5.30 0.58
N ILE A 152 -9.67 -4.85 0.38
CA ILE A 152 -8.84 -5.19 -0.77
C ILE A 152 -7.49 -5.69 -0.30
N THR A 153 -7.12 -6.91 -0.70
CA THR A 153 -5.75 -7.41 -0.60
C THR A 153 -5.27 -7.98 -1.94
N GLY A 154 -4.00 -8.37 -1.95
CA GLY A 154 -3.31 -8.95 -3.10
C GLY A 154 -1.82 -8.66 -3.05
N THR A 155 -1.03 -9.28 -3.93
CA THR A 155 0.38 -8.93 -4.07
C THR A 155 0.49 -7.57 -4.77
N ASN A 156 -0.15 -7.43 -5.92
CA ASN A 156 -0.13 -6.23 -6.77
C ASN A 156 -1.52 -5.64 -7.00
N GLY A 157 -1.59 -4.35 -7.39
CA GLY A 157 -2.83 -3.69 -7.81
C GLY A 157 -3.72 -3.14 -6.69
N LYS A 158 -3.39 -3.43 -5.42
CA LYS A 158 -4.16 -2.98 -4.23
C LYS A 158 -4.47 -1.48 -4.23
N THR A 159 -3.43 -0.66 -4.28
CA THR A 159 -3.55 0.80 -4.22
C THR A 159 -4.30 1.40 -5.41
N THR A 160 -4.29 0.73 -6.56
CA THR A 160 -5.10 1.19 -7.71
C THR A 160 -6.55 0.85 -7.45
N THR A 161 -6.81 -0.39 -7.03
CA THR A 161 -8.16 -0.90 -6.81
C THR A 161 -8.86 -0.15 -5.67
N VAL A 162 -8.16 0.16 -4.58
CA VAL A 162 -8.75 0.93 -3.47
C VAL A 162 -9.13 2.36 -3.92
N GLY A 163 -8.30 3.03 -4.71
CA GLY A 163 -8.60 4.36 -5.25
C GLY A 163 -9.72 4.33 -6.31
N LEU A 164 -9.76 3.31 -7.16
CA LEU A 164 -10.89 3.09 -8.09
C LEU A 164 -12.20 2.85 -7.32
N THR A 165 -12.14 2.05 -6.24
CA THR A 165 -13.30 1.77 -5.39
C THR A 165 -13.80 3.04 -4.70
N GLU A 166 -12.90 3.83 -4.13
CA GLU A 166 -13.20 5.16 -3.55
C GLU A 166 -13.85 6.08 -4.59
N SER A 167 -13.26 6.20 -5.78
CA SER A 167 -13.79 7.07 -6.85
C SER A 167 -15.19 6.64 -7.31
N MET A 168 -15.45 5.34 -7.47
CA MET A 168 -16.79 4.82 -7.79
C MET A 168 -17.81 5.11 -6.69
N LEU A 169 -17.44 4.96 -5.42
CA LEU A 169 -18.30 5.28 -4.28
C LEU A 169 -18.64 6.78 -4.25
N GLN A 170 -17.64 7.65 -4.43
CA GLN A 170 -17.82 9.10 -4.47
C GLN A 170 -18.64 9.53 -5.69
N ALA A 171 -18.47 8.88 -6.84
CA ALA A 171 -19.26 9.12 -8.04
C ALA A 171 -20.76 8.83 -7.84
N ALA A 172 -21.10 7.90 -6.93
CA ALA A 172 -22.46 7.64 -6.47
C ALA A 172 -22.98 8.62 -5.40
N GLY A 173 -22.17 9.62 -5.01
CA GLY A 173 -22.52 10.62 -4.01
C GLY A 173 -22.33 10.16 -2.56
N LEU A 174 -21.64 9.05 -2.32
CA LEU A 174 -21.31 8.58 -0.98
C LEU A 174 -20.08 9.33 -0.45
N LYS A 175 -20.08 9.59 0.86
CA LYS A 175 -18.89 9.99 1.60
C LYS A 175 -18.03 8.75 1.80
N ALA A 176 -17.04 8.57 0.92
CA ALA A 176 -16.13 7.45 0.98
C ALA A 176 -14.68 7.90 0.94
N ILE A 177 -13.81 7.12 1.58
CA ILE A 177 -12.37 7.37 1.61
C ILE A 177 -11.57 6.06 1.50
N ALA A 178 -10.43 6.10 0.81
CA ALA A 178 -9.44 5.03 0.82
C ALA A 178 -8.59 5.07 2.11
N VAL A 179 -8.51 3.96 2.82
CA VAL A 179 -7.81 3.85 4.12
C VAL A 179 -7.02 2.55 4.23
N GLY A 180 -6.20 2.44 5.27
CA GLY A 180 -5.52 1.20 5.65
C GLY A 180 -4.02 1.25 5.39
N ASN A 181 -3.50 0.30 4.61
CA ASN A 181 -2.05 0.18 4.35
C ASN A 181 -1.46 1.36 3.54
N VAL A 182 -2.28 2.12 2.82
CA VAL A 182 -1.88 3.28 2.03
C VAL A 182 -2.84 4.44 2.28
N GLY A 183 -2.32 5.66 2.20
CA GLY A 183 -3.10 6.89 2.42
C GLY A 183 -3.33 7.13 3.90
N THR A 184 -4.59 7.33 4.28
CA THR A 184 -4.99 7.66 5.64
C THR A 184 -5.00 6.40 6.52
N PRO A 185 -4.34 6.41 7.69
CA PRO A 185 -4.46 5.34 8.67
C PRO A 185 -5.91 5.15 9.09
N ILE A 186 -6.35 3.91 9.21
CA ILE A 186 -7.77 3.61 9.44
C ILE A 186 -8.30 4.18 10.77
N LEU A 187 -7.45 4.26 11.79
CA LEU A 187 -7.80 4.87 13.08
C LEU A 187 -7.96 6.39 12.99
N ASP A 188 -7.14 7.06 12.17
CA ASP A 188 -7.28 8.50 11.91
C ASP A 188 -8.59 8.79 11.19
N ALA A 189 -8.96 7.96 10.21
CA ALA A 189 -10.25 8.08 9.52
C ALA A 189 -11.47 7.86 10.44
N LEU A 190 -11.36 7.03 11.48
CA LEU A 190 -12.41 6.87 12.49
C LEU A 190 -12.53 8.08 13.42
N ARG A 191 -11.43 8.79 13.67
CA ARG A 191 -11.37 10.02 14.47
C ARG A 191 -11.85 11.24 13.71
N ASP A 192 -11.77 11.21 12.38
CA ASP A 192 -12.26 12.27 11.50
C ASP A 192 -13.74 12.61 11.80
N PRO A 193 -14.09 13.91 11.98
CA PRO A 193 -15.48 14.33 12.18
C PRO A 193 -16.40 14.04 10.99
N VAL A 194 -15.87 13.65 9.81
CA VAL A 194 -16.68 13.25 8.66
C VAL A 194 -17.42 11.95 8.95
N ASP A 195 -18.74 11.97 8.86
CA ASP A 195 -19.58 10.76 8.91
C ASP A 195 -19.52 10.05 7.56
N TYR A 196 -18.48 9.23 7.38
CA TYR A 196 -18.30 8.42 6.17
C TYR A 196 -19.39 7.33 6.07
N ASP A 197 -19.82 7.09 4.83
CA ASP A 197 -20.75 6.02 4.49
C ASP A 197 -20.00 4.70 4.33
N VAL A 198 -18.81 4.74 3.70
CA VAL A 198 -18.04 3.54 3.31
C VAL A 198 -16.55 3.82 3.38
N PHE A 199 -15.78 2.84 3.84
CA PHE A 199 -14.33 2.78 3.70
C PHE A 199 -13.93 1.78 2.63
N ALA A 200 -13.11 2.22 1.68
CA ALA A 200 -12.35 1.31 0.82
C ALA A 200 -11.03 1.01 1.54
N VAL A 201 -10.86 -0.23 2.00
CA VAL A 201 -9.79 -0.59 2.95
C VAL A 201 -8.73 -1.43 2.24
N GLU A 202 -7.54 -0.86 2.04
CA GLU A 202 -6.37 -1.62 1.60
C GLU A 202 -5.75 -2.39 2.77
N LEU A 203 -5.63 -3.71 2.64
CA LEU A 203 -5.07 -4.60 3.66
C LEU A 203 -3.82 -5.33 3.15
N SER A 204 -2.72 -5.20 3.89
CA SER A 204 -1.52 -6.03 3.71
C SER A 204 -1.70 -7.43 4.33
N SER A 205 -0.86 -8.40 3.93
CA SER A 205 -0.85 -9.72 4.58
C SER A 205 -0.45 -9.63 6.06
N PHE A 206 0.41 -8.67 6.41
CA PHE A 206 0.81 -8.42 7.79
C PHE A 206 -0.35 -7.93 8.66
N GLN A 207 -1.19 -7.03 8.15
CA GLN A 207 -2.38 -6.57 8.86
C GLN A 207 -3.41 -7.69 9.02
N LEU A 208 -3.61 -8.49 7.97
CA LEU A 208 -4.53 -9.63 8.01
C LEU A 208 -4.07 -10.71 9.00
N HIS A 209 -2.75 -10.89 9.19
CA HIS A 209 -2.22 -11.82 10.18
C HIS A 209 -2.82 -11.59 11.57
N TRP A 210 -2.88 -10.31 11.98
CA TRP A 210 -3.33 -9.84 13.30
C TRP A 210 -4.82 -9.44 13.35
N SER A 211 -5.60 -9.80 12.32
CA SER A 211 -7.03 -9.48 12.22
C SER A 211 -7.88 -10.74 12.32
N HIS A 212 -8.98 -10.68 13.09
CA HIS A 212 -9.77 -11.87 13.41
C HIS A 212 -11.29 -11.64 13.38
N SER A 213 -11.76 -10.44 13.76
CA SER A 213 -13.20 -10.15 13.88
C SER A 213 -13.77 -9.27 12.78
N VAL A 214 -12.92 -8.81 11.86
CA VAL A 214 -13.32 -7.97 10.71
C VAL A 214 -14.40 -8.70 9.91
N SER A 215 -15.51 -8.01 9.62
CA SER A 215 -16.66 -8.55 8.89
C SER A 215 -17.13 -7.56 7.81
N PRO A 216 -16.38 -7.44 6.70
CA PRO A 216 -16.63 -6.44 5.68
C PRO A 216 -17.87 -6.78 4.82
N VAL A 217 -18.43 -5.78 4.15
CA VAL A 217 -19.57 -5.97 3.24
C VAL A 217 -19.15 -6.84 2.05
N ALA A 218 -18.00 -6.55 1.46
CA ALA A 218 -17.40 -7.36 0.41
C ALA A 218 -15.87 -7.28 0.49
N SER A 219 -15.23 -8.34 0.02
CA SER A 219 -13.77 -8.53 0.11
C SER A 219 -13.21 -9.01 -1.22
N VAL A 220 -11.97 -8.63 -1.55
CA VAL A 220 -11.25 -9.15 -2.71
C VAL A 220 -9.79 -9.49 -2.40
N CYS A 221 -9.32 -10.62 -2.91
CA CYS A 221 -7.91 -10.91 -3.13
C CYS A 221 -7.61 -10.83 -4.64
N LEU A 222 -6.87 -9.79 -5.05
CA LEU A 222 -6.66 -9.46 -6.47
C LEU A 222 -5.80 -10.47 -7.22
N ASN A 223 -4.75 -10.94 -6.55
CA ASN A 223 -3.74 -11.85 -7.07
C ASN A 223 -2.79 -12.24 -5.94
N VAL A 224 -2.07 -13.34 -6.15
CA VAL A 224 -1.01 -13.81 -5.26
C VAL A 224 0.24 -14.18 -6.05
N ALA A 225 1.39 -13.74 -5.59
CA ALA A 225 2.69 -14.17 -6.07
C ALA A 225 3.65 -14.26 -4.87
N GLU A 226 4.74 -15.03 -5.03
CA GLU A 226 5.72 -15.21 -3.96
C GLU A 226 6.32 -13.87 -3.54
N ASP A 227 6.13 -13.52 -2.27
CA ASP A 227 6.51 -12.24 -1.69
C ASP A 227 6.56 -12.39 -0.16
N HIS A 228 7.40 -11.59 0.50
CA HIS A 228 7.54 -11.52 1.96
C HIS A 228 7.73 -12.86 2.71
N VAL A 229 8.39 -13.84 2.09
CA VAL A 229 8.68 -15.14 2.72
C VAL A 229 9.55 -14.99 3.97
N ASP A 230 10.37 -13.94 4.04
CA ASP A 230 11.18 -13.56 5.21
C ASP A 230 10.34 -13.20 6.45
N TRP A 231 9.11 -12.70 6.26
CA TRP A 231 8.18 -12.37 7.34
C TRP A 231 7.25 -13.53 7.67
N HIS A 232 6.73 -14.20 6.63
CA HIS A 232 5.72 -15.26 6.75
C HIS A 232 6.31 -16.66 7.01
N GLY A 233 7.61 -16.83 6.80
CA GLY A 233 8.33 -18.10 6.89
C GLY A 233 8.09 -19.05 5.71
N SER A 234 6.93 -18.96 5.03
CA SER A 234 6.64 -19.72 3.81
C SER A 234 5.60 -19.02 2.93
N TYR A 235 5.59 -19.36 1.64
CA TYR A 235 4.53 -18.91 0.72
C TYR A 235 3.13 -19.40 1.14
N ALA A 236 3.02 -20.61 1.69
CA ALA A 236 1.76 -21.14 2.19
C ALA A 236 1.20 -20.30 3.35
N SER A 237 2.05 -19.87 4.29
CA SER A 237 1.67 -18.97 5.38
C SER A 237 1.22 -17.60 4.85
N TYR A 238 1.94 -17.05 3.87
CA TYR A 238 1.57 -15.80 3.20
C TYR A 238 0.19 -15.86 2.54
N LEU A 239 -0.10 -16.96 1.83
CA LEU A 239 -1.41 -17.21 1.24
C LEU A 239 -2.50 -17.34 2.30
N ALA A 240 -2.24 -18.10 3.38
CA ALA A 240 -3.19 -18.28 4.48
C ALA A 240 -3.53 -16.94 5.16
N ASP A 241 -2.54 -16.08 5.38
CA ASP A 241 -2.79 -14.74 5.94
C ASP A 241 -3.58 -13.85 4.98
N LYS A 242 -3.32 -13.91 3.67
CA LYS A 242 -4.16 -13.17 2.70
C LYS A 242 -5.60 -13.69 2.64
N ALA A 243 -5.79 -15.00 2.73
CA ALA A 243 -7.12 -15.62 2.68
C ALA A 243 -8.04 -15.12 3.80
N LYS A 244 -7.48 -14.70 4.95
CA LYS A 244 -8.24 -14.09 6.06
C LYS A 244 -9.05 -12.85 5.65
N VAL A 245 -8.74 -12.21 4.51
CA VAL A 245 -9.57 -11.10 3.98
C VAL A 245 -11.02 -11.50 3.76
N TYR A 246 -11.29 -12.79 3.49
CA TYR A 246 -12.64 -13.29 3.24
C TYR A 246 -13.38 -13.68 4.51
N ALA A 247 -12.69 -13.83 5.65
CA ALA A 247 -13.32 -14.21 6.91
C ALA A 247 -14.45 -13.24 7.28
N ASN A 248 -15.61 -13.78 7.68
CA ASN A 248 -16.82 -13.04 8.03
C ASN A 248 -17.30 -12.04 6.96
N THR A 249 -16.95 -12.21 5.68
CA THR A 249 -17.45 -11.33 4.62
C THR A 249 -18.95 -11.52 4.46
N GLN A 250 -19.70 -10.41 4.32
CA GLN A 250 -21.15 -10.42 4.44
C GLN A 250 -21.89 -10.71 3.13
N LYS A 251 -21.57 -10.02 2.04
CA LYS A 251 -22.34 -10.09 0.78
C LYS A 251 -21.58 -10.79 -0.35
N ALA A 252 -20.31 -10.48 -0.55
CA ALA A 252 -19.54 -11.06 -1.65
C ALA A 252 -18.06 -11.24 -1.37
N CYS A 253 -17.57 -12.45 -1.62
CA CYS A 253 -16.15 -12.77 -1.74
C CYS A 253 -15.78 -12.74 -3.22
N ILE A 254 -14.97 -11.77 -3.59
CA ILE A 254 -14.58 -11.50 -4.98
C ILE A 254 -13.19 -12.08 -5.23
N TYR A 255 -13.01 -12.85 -6.30
CA TYR A 255 -11.74 -13.51 -6.62
C TYR A 255 -11.36 -13.38 -8.09
N ASN A 256 -10.08 -13.53 -8.38
CA ASN A 256 -9.56 -13.51 -9.74
C ASN A 256 -9.74 -14.90 -10.37
N ALA A 257 -10.70 -15.03 -11.28
CA ALA A 257 -10.98 -16.31 -11.95
C ALA A 257 -9.85 -16.77 -12.89
N GLU A 258 -8.83 -15.92 -13.12
CA GLU A 258 -7.63 -16.28 -13.86
C GLU A 258 -6.53 -16.85 -12.95
N GLN A 259 -6.77 -16.93 -11.65
CA GLN A 259 -5.82 -17.43 -10.67
C GLN A 259 -6.47 -18.36 -9.64
N ILE A 260 -6.24 -19.66 -9.80
CA ILE A 260 -6.87 -20.74 -9.03
C ILE A 260 -6.65 -20.61 -7.51
N GLU A 261 -5.52 -20.06 -7.09
CA GLU A 261 -5.23 -19.82 -5.67
C GLU A 261 -6.25 -18.87 -5.05
N THR A 262 -6.68 -17.82 -5.76
CA THR A 262 -7.66 -16.87 -5.22
C THR A 262 -9.07 -17.45 -5.17
N GLU A 263 -9.41 -18.37 -6.07
CA GLU A 263 -10.65 -19.13 -6.03
C GLU A 263 -10.70 -20.08 -4.83
N ARG A 264 -9.63 -20.86 -4.62
CA ARG A 264 -9.50 -21.75 -3.44
C ARG A 264 -9.61 -21.00 -2.12
N MET A 265 -9.02 -19.79 -2.03
CA MET A 265 -9.19 -18.94 -0.84
C MET A 265 -10.65 -18.63 -0.53
N VAL A 266 -11.52 -18.50 -1.54
CA VAL A 266 -12.96 -18.27 -1.35
C VAL A 266 -13.68 -19.57 -1.01
N GLU A 267 -13.31 -20.70 -1.63
CA GLU A 267 -13.87 -22.01 -1.31
C GLU A 267 -13.63 -22.40 0.17
N ASP A 268 -12.46 -22.08 0.70
CA ASP A 268 -12.04 -22.39 2.07
C ASP A 268 -12.48 -21.33 3.11
N ALA A 269 -13.15 -20.24 2.69
CA ALA A 269 -13.45 -19.11 3.56
C ALA A 269 -14.67 -19.34 4.46
N ASP A 270 -14.51 -19.08 5.76
CA ASP A 270 -15.63 -18.95 6.71
C ASP A 270 -16.30 -17.58 6.56
N VAL A 271 -17.40 -17.54 5.81
CA VAL A 271 -18.17 -16.32 5.48
C VAL A 271 -19.49 -16.24 6.25
N VAL A 272 -20.14 -15.08 6.24
CA VAL A 272 -21.52 -14.95 6.74
C VAL A 272 -22.47 -15.66 5.78
N GLU A 273 -23.48 -16.35 6.31
CA GLU A 273 -24.47 -17.07 5.50
C GLU A 273 -25.16 -16.13 4.50
N GLY A 274 -25.23 -16.59 3.24
CA GLY A 274 -25.75 -15.79 2.12
C GLY A 274 -24.67 -15.00 1.35
N CYS A 275 -23.44 -14.96 1.83
CA CYS A 275 -22.31 -14.40 1.09
C CYS A 275 -22.08 -15.19 -0.21
N ARG A 276 -21.81 -14.46 -1.31
CA ARG A 276 -21.68 -15.03 -2.65
C ARG A 276 -20.22 -15.03 -3.12
N ALA A 277 -19.79 -16.12 -3.76
CA ALA A 277 -18.57 -16.13 -4.55
C ALA A 277 -18.80 -15.40 -5.89
N VAL A 278 -17.95 -14.43 -6.21
CA VAL A 278 -18.05 -13.61 -7.43
C VAL A 278 -16.68 -13.53 -8.11
N GLY A 279 -16.56 -14.07 -9.32
CA GLY A 279 -15.31 -14.01 -10.06
C GLY A 279 -15.13 -12.70 -10.82
N PHE A 280 -13.91 -12.29 -11.08
CA PHE A 280 -13.59 -11.34 -12.15
C PHE A 280 -12.55 -11.94 -13.10
N THR A 281 -12.65 -11.58 -14.39
CA THR A 281 -11.69 -11.99 -15.43
C THR A 281 -11.58 -10.91 -16.50
N THR A 282 -10.40 -10.75 -17.07
CA THR A 282 -10.15 -9.92 -18.26
C THR A 282 -10.63 -10.57 -19.57
N LEU A 283 -11.28 -11.73 -19.49
CA LEU A 283 -11.90 -12.46 -20.60
C LEU A 283 -13.44 -12.38 -20.51
N MET A 284 -14.13 -13.11 -21.38
CA MET A 284 -15.59 -13.23 -21.34
C MET A 284 -16.06 -13.87 -20.03
N PRO A 285 -16.91 -13.19 -19.24
CA PRO A 285 -17.32 -13.69 -17.93
C PRO A 285 -18.40 -14.79 -18.01
N ALA A 286 -18.31 -15.74 -17.08
CA ALA A 286 -19.40 -16.69 -16.81
C ALA A 286 -20.51 -16.06 -15.94
N ILE A 287 -21.53 -16.86 -15.57
CA ILE A 287 -22.52 -16.46 -14.56
C ILE A 287 -21.81 -16.21 -13.24
N SER A 288 -22.24 -15.19 -12.48
CA SER A 288 -21.60 -14.77 -11.23
C SER A 288 -20.19 -14.23 -11.41
N MET A 289 -19.90 -13.65 -12.58
CA MET A 289 -18.62 -12.98 -12.83
C MET A 289 -18.78 -11.60 -13.45
N LEU A 290 -17.75 -10.77 -13.26
CA LEU A 290 -17.50 -9.58 -14.06
C LEU A 290 -16.40 -9.88 -15.08
N GLY A 291 -16.47 -9.28 -16.27
CA GLY A 291 -15.40 -9.43 -17.25
C GLY A 291 -15.52 -8.56 -18.48
N VAL A 292 -14.90 -8.99 -19.58
CA VAL A 292 -14.79 -8.20 -20.82
C VAL A 292 -15.54 -8.88 -21.96
N VAL A 293 -16.40 -8.12 -22.65
CA VAL A 293 -17.07 -8.55 -23.89
C VAL A 293 -16.94 -7.42 -24.91
N GLU A 294 -16.33 -7.72 -26.07
CA GLU A 294 -16.21 -6.78 -27.20
C GLU A 294 -15.65 -5.38 -26.80
N GLY A 295 -14.71 -5.33 -25.85
CA GLY A 295 -14.11 -4.07 -25.38
C GLY A 295 -14.91 -3.33 -24.31
N LEU A 296 -15.98 -3.94 -23.79
CA LEU A 296 -16.80 -3.43 -22.69
C LEU A 296 -16.51 -4.23 -21.41
N LEU A 297 -16.43 -3.54 -20.28
CA LEU A 297 -16.51 -4.14 -18.95
C LEU A 297 -17.98 -4.45 -18.66
N VAL A 298 -18.29 -5.68 -18.25
CA VAL A 298 -19.68 -6.13 -18.03
C VAL A 298 -19.87 -6.87 -16.72
N ASP A 299 -21.07 -6.76 -16.15
CA ASP A 299 -21.52 -7.41 -14.92
C ASP A 299 -22.54 -8.51 -15.22
N ARG A 300 -22.16 -9.77 -14.95
CA ARG A 300 -23.03 -10.95 -14.95
C ARG A 300 -23.23 -11.53 -13.55
N ALA A 301 -22.92 -10.77 -12.50
CA ALA A 301 -22.99 -11.19 -11.13
C ALA A 301 -24.16 -10.56 -10.35
N PHE A 302 -24.43 -9.27 -10.54
CA PHE A 302 -25.36 -8.52 -9.69
C PHE A 302 -26.64 -8.06 -10.40
N ILE A 303 -26.97 -8.66 -11.55
CA ILE A 303 -28.25 -8.47 -12.24
C ILE A 303 -29.17 -9.68 -12.07
N ALA A 304 -30.49 -9.47 -12.13
CA ALA A 304 -31.48 -10.53 -11.99
C ALA A 304 -31.44 -11.52 -13.16
N GLU A 305 -31.27 -11.02 -14.38
CA GLU A 305 -31.26 -11.77 -15.64
C GLU A 305 -29.88 -12.33 -16.01
N ARG A 306 -28.98 -12.51 -15.03
CA ARG A 306 -27.56 -12.93 -15.21
C ARG A 306 -27.33 -14.22 -16.01
N LYS A 307 -28.38 -15.04 -16.21
CA LYS A 307 -28.33 -16.23 -17.07
C LYS A 307 -28.16 -15.86 -18.54
N ASP A 308 -28.88 -14.83 -18.97
CA ASP A 308 -29.09 -14.51 -20.39
C ASP A 308 -28.62 -13.10 -20.75
N SER A 309 -28.18 -12.30 -19.77
CA SER A 309 -27.79 -10.91 -19.96
C SER A 309 -26.52 -10.55 -19.18
N ALA A 310 -25.94 -9.41 -19.56
CA ALA A 310 -24.84 -8.76 -18.87
C ALA A 310 -25.13 -7.25 -18.82
N ALA A 311 -24.92 -6.59 -17.68
CA ALA A 311 -25.00 -5.14 -17.60
C ALA A 311 -23.69 -4.52 -18.06
N GLU A 312 -23.75 -3.56 -18.98
CA GLU A 312 -22.60 -2.75 -19.36
C GLU A 312 -22.19 -1.84 -18.18
N LEU A 313 -20.91 -1.90 -17.82
CA LEU A 313 -20.33 -1.07 -16.76
C LEU A 313 -19.57 0.12 -17.34
N ALA A 314 -18.70 -0.12 -18.33
CA ALA A 314 -17.88 0.91 -18.99
C ALA A 314 -17.22 0.35 -20.24
N SER A 315 -16.62 1.22 -21.06
CA SER A 315 -15.67 0.80 -22.09
C SER A 315 -14.27 0.63 -21.52
N ILE A 316 -13.46 -0.28 -22.09
CA ILE A 316 -12.01 -0.31 -21.81
C ILE A 316 -11.36 1.04 -22.10
N ALA A 317 -11.86 1.78 -23.10
CA ALA A 317 -11.35 3.11 -23.44
C ALA A 317 -11.59 4.15 -22.33
N ASP A 318 -12.58 3.91 -21.44
CA ASP A 318 -12.84 4.78 -20.28
C ASP A 318 -11.70 4.66 -19.23
N LEU A 319 -10.81 3.65 -19.33
CA LEU A 319 -9.64 3.48 -18.45
C LEU A 319 -8.38 4.24 -18.93
N GLY A 320 -8.45 4.92 -20.07
CA GLY A 320 -7.34 5.67 -20.66
C GLY A 320 -6.95 5.20 -22.07
N SER A 321 -5.99 5.90 -22.69
CA SER A 321 -5.54 5.66 -24.07
C SER A 321 -4.86 4.29 -24.26
N ALA A 322 -4.26 3.75 -23.21
CA ALA A 322 -3.84 2.36 -23.12
C ALA A 322 -4.41 1.78 -21.82
N ALA A 323 -5.11 0.65 -21.93
CA ALA A 323 -5.67 -0.07 -20.79
C ALA A 323 -4.98 -1.44 -20.66
N PRO A 324 -3.81 -1.51 -19.98
CA PRO A 324 -3.15 -2.78 -19.74
C PRO A 324 -4.07 -3.78 -19.04
N ARG A 325 -3.85 -5.07 -19.28
CA ARG A 325 -4.64 -6.18 -18.69
C ARG A 325 -4.78 -6.06 -17.16
N HIS A 326 -3.71 -5.66 -16.47
CA HIS A 326 -3.74 -5.49 -15.01
C HIS A 326 -4.63 -4.30 -14.57
N MET A 327 -4.73 -3.23 -15.37
CA MET A 327 -5.62 -2.10 -15.09
C MET A 327 -7.08 -2.51 -15.28
N VAL A 328 -7.37 -3.27 -16.35
CA VAL A 328 -8.69 -3.86 -16.58
C VAL A 328 -9.08 -4.79 -15.42
N ALA A 329 -8.17 -5.65 -14.97
CA ALA A 329 -8.40 -6.52 -13.81
C ALA A 329 -8.71 -5.72 -12.52
N ASN A 330 -7.92 -4.68 -12.22
CA ASN A 330 -8.16 -3.80 -11.07
C ASN A 330 -9.52 -3.09 -11.15
N ALA A 331 -9.90 -2.61 -12.34
CA ALA A 331 -11.19 -1.94 -12.58
C ALA A 331 -12.37 -2.91 -12.38
N LEU A 332 -12.26 -4.14 -12.88
CA LEU A 332 -13.29 -5.18 -12.69
C LEU A 332 -13.42 -5.60 -11.21
N ALA A 333 -12.29 -5.71 -10.49
CA ALA A 333 -12.31 -6.00 -9.06
C ALA A 333 -12.96 -4.86 -8.24
N ALA A 334 -12.60 -3.61 -8.53
CA ALA A 334 -13.23 -2.44 -7.91
C ALA A 334 -14.73 -2.36 -8.23
N ALA A 335 -15.11 -2.59 -9.50
CA ALA A 335 -16.50 -2.66 -9.92
C ALA A 335 -17.27 -3.76 -9.17
N ALA A 336 -16.68 -4.95 -9.02
CA ALA A 336 -17.32 -6.04 -8.28
C ALA A 336 -17.59 -5.67 -6.82
N LEU A 337 -16.65 -5.00 -6.15
CA LEU A 337 -16.82 -4.54 -4.77
C LEU A 337 -17.99 -3.56 -4.64
N VAL A 338 -18.04 -2.53 -5.47
CA VAL A 338 -19.11 -1.52 -5.38
C VAL A 338 -20.46 -2.04 -5.86
N ARG A 339 -20.49 -2.98 -6.81
CA ARG A 339 -21.71 -3.69 -7.22
C ARG A 339 -22.23 -4.59 -6.10
N ALA A 340 -21.34 -5.25 -5.34
CA ALA A 340 -21.71 -5.98 -4.13
C ALA A 340 -22.25 -5.07 -3.02
N TYR A 341 -21.72 -3.84 -2.92
CA TYR A 341 -22.24 -2.82 -2.00
C TYR A 341 -23.67 -2.40 -2.39
N GLY A 342 -23.92 -2.23 -3.69
CA GLY A 342 -25.23 -1.92 -4.26
C GLY A 342 -25.24 -0.72 -5.22
N LEU A 343 -24.09 -0.24 -5.68
CA LEU A 343 -23.99 0.89 -6.61
C LEU A 343 -24.48 0.50 -8.00
N GLU A 344 -25.23 1.36 -8.70
CA GLU A 344 -25.65 1.15 -10.09
C GLU A 344 -24.49 1.18 -11.10
N PRO A 345 -24.61 0.51 -12.28
CA PRO A 345 -23.58 0.52 -13.32
C PRO A 345 -23.12 1.92 -13.75
N SER A 346 -24.02 2.91 -13.75
CA SER A 346 -23.70 4.29 -14.10
C SER A 346 -22.68 4.94 -13.15
N ALA A 347 -22.71 4.59 -11.85
CA ALA A 347 -21.73 5.07 -10.89
C ALA A 347 -20.35 4.43 -11.10
N VAL A 348 -20.32 3.16 -11.52
CA VAL A 348 -19.08 2.47 -11.90
C VAL A 348 -18.42 3.21 -13.06
N ARG A 349 -19.17 3.46 -14.15
CA ARG A 349 -18.64 4.19 -15.31
C ARG A 349 -18.09 5.56 -14.94
N LYS A 350 -18.89 6.33 -14.20
CA LYS A 350 -18.51 7.68 -13.80
C LYS A 350 -17.26 7.67 -12.92
N GLY A 351 -17.18 6.76 -11.94
CA GLY A 351 -15.99 6.61 -11.11
C GLY A 351 -14.73 6.22 -11.89
N LEU A 352 -14.86 5.39 -12.93
CA LEU A 352 -13.71 5.09 -13.79
C LEU A 352 -13.20 6.31 -14.54
N LEU A 353 -14.12 7.16 -15.05
CA LEU A 353 -13.78 8.40 -15.75
C LEU A 353 -13.22 9.49 -14.81
N ASP A 354 -13.75 9.56 -13.58
CA ASP A 354 -13.36 10.53 -12.56
C ASP A 354 -12.08 10.10 -11.82
N TYR A 355 -11.64 8.84 -11.97
CA TYR A 355 -10.46 8.32 -11.29
C TYR A 355 -9.18 8.96 -11.83
N LEU A 356 -8.50 9.67 -10.94
CA LEU A 356 -7.14 10.15 -11.16
C LEU A 356 -6.19 9.22 -10.39
N PRO A 357 -5.19 8.60 -11.06
CA PRO A 357 -4.14 7.88 -10.36
C PRO A 357 -3.53 8.77 -9.28
N GLY A 358 -3.58 8.33 -8.01
CA GLY A 358 -3.12 9.14 -6.89
C GLY A 358 -1.66 9.56 -7.05
N ASP A 359 -1.27 10.63 -6.36
CA ASP A 359 0.04 11.27 -6.51
C ASP A 359 1.21 10.26 -6.55
N HIS A 360 2.16 10.58 -7.43
CA HIS A 360 3.38 9.82 -7.69
C HIS A 360 3.16 8.42 -8.26
N ARG A 361 2.03 8.18 -8.94
CA ARG A 361 1.72 6.91 -9.60
C ARG A 361 1.28 7.03 -11.04
N ILE A 362 2.19 6.78 -11.99
CA ILE A 362 2.01 7.07 -13.43
C ILE A 362 1.35 8.45 -13.62
N GLN A 363 1.72 9.41 -12.77
CA GLN A 363 1.10 10.73 -12.70
C GLN A 363 1.64 11.59 -13.82
N PRO A 364 0.83 12.02 -14.80
CA PRO A 364 1.27 13.00 -15.78
C PRO A 364 1.55 14.32 -15.07
N VAL A 365 2.78 14.82 -15.18
CA VAL A 365 3.21 16.08 -14.57
C VAL A 365 3.05 17.22 -15.57
N ALA A 366 3.58 17.04 -16.78
CA ALA A 366 3.52 18.03 -17.83
C ALA A 366 3.59 17.39 -19.22
N ARG A 367 3.11 18.11 -20.23
CA ARG A 367 3.44 17.86 -21.63
C ARG A 367 4.13 19.10 -22.18
N HIS A 368 5.40 18.98 -22.52
CA HIS A 368 6.25 20.11 -22.94
C HIS A 368 7.08 19.71 -24.15
N GLU A 369 7.12 20.56 -25.18
CA GLU A 369 7.79 20.28 -26.47
C GLU A 369 7.45 18.90 -27.08
N GLY A 370 6.21 18.44 -26.88
CA GLY A 370 5.75 17.13 -27.36
C GLY A 370 6.20 15.93 -26.52
N VAL A 371 6.97 16.14 -25.46
CA VAL A 371 7.41 15.12 -24.48
C VAL A 371 6.40 15.02 -23.34
N LEU A 372 6.05 13.79 -22.95
CA LEU A 372 5.22 13.53 -21.77
C LEU A 372 6.12 13.27 -20.55
N TRP A 373 5.91 14.02 -19.47
CA TRP A 373 6.63 13.85 -18.19
C TRP A 373 5.75 13.13 -17.19
N VAL A 374 6.22 11.99 -16.68
CA VAL A 374 5.42 11.10 -15.84
C VAL A 374 6.14 10.78 -14.54
N ASN A 375 5.48 11.04 -13.42
CA ASN A 375 5.92 10.72 -12.08
C ASN A 375 5.32 9.39 -11.60
N ASP A 376 6.16 8.37 -11.47
CA ASP A 376 5.82 7.09 -10.85
C ASP A 376 6.81 6.74 -9.73
N SER A 377 7.15 7.72 -8.87
CA SER A 377 8.11 7.54 -7.77
C SER A 377 7.74 6.40 -6.79
N LYS A 378 6.47 5.98 -6.77
CA LYS A 378 6.00 4.78 -6.04
C LYS A 378 6.50 3.45 -6.60
N ALA A 379 7.06 3.40 -7.81
CA ALA A 379 7.68 2.20 -8.37
C ALA A 379 9.03 1.89 -7.69
N THR A 380 8.99 1.48 -6.42
CA THR A 380 10.19 1.28 -5.57
C THR A 380 10.81 -0.11 -5.69
N ASN A 381 10.38 -0.93 -6.66
CA ASN A 381 10.93 -2.27 -6.92
C ASN A 381 10.86 -2.60 -8.43
N PRO A 382 11.63 -3.60 -8.91
CA PRO A 382 11.68 -3.91 -10.35
C PRO A 382 10.33 -4.28 -10.96
N HIS A 383 9.48 -5.01 -10.25
CA HIS A 383 8.16 -5.41 -10.75
C HIS A 383 7.24 -4.21 -10.96
N ALA A 384 7.24 -3.25 -10.03
CA ALA A 384 6.46 -2.02 -10.16
C ALA A 384 6.97 -1.14 -11.32
N ALA A 385 8.29 -1.04 -11.48
CA ALA A 385 8.88 -0.32 -12.61
C ALA A 385 8.57 -0.98 -13.97
N ALA A 386 8.55 -2.32 -14.02
CA ALA A 386 8.15 -3.06 -15.23
C ALA A 386 6.71 -2.70 -15.63
N ALA A 387 5.79 -2.67 -14.67
CA ALA A 387 4.40 -2.29 -14.91
C ALA A 387 4.29 -0.86 -15.46
N ALA A 388 5.06 0.08 -14.91
CA ALA A 388 5.11 1.47 -15.36
C ALA A 388 5.65 1.61 -16.80
N LEU A 389 6.80 0.98 -17.07
CA LEU A 389 7.45 1.01 -18.38
C LEU A 389 6.58 0.40 -19.48
N SER A 390 5.79 -0.63 -19.15
CA SER A 390 4.91 -1.29 -20.11
C SER A 390 3.82 -0.36 -20.69
N ALA A 391 3.47 0.71 -19.98
CA ALA A 391 2.44 1.67 -20.39
C ALA A 391 2.89 2.65 -21.48
N PHE A 392 4.20 2.77 -21.72
CA PHE A 392 4.76 3.77 -22.62
C PHE A 392 5.66 3.15 -23.71
N GLN A 393 5.85 3.89 -24.79
CA GLN A 393 6.77 3.56 -25.89
C GLN A 393 7.82 4.67 -25.94
N ASN A 394 9.07 4.34 -26.32
CA ASN A 394 10.21 5.28 -26.41
C ASN A 394 10.41 6.10 -25.11
N VAL A 395 10.98 5.44 -24.10
CA VAL A 395 11.08 5.97 -22.74
C VAL A 395 12.50 6.46 -22.44
N VAL A 396 12.62 7.70 -21.97
CA VAL A 396 13.80 8.17 -21.22
C VAL A 396 13.53 7.91 -19.74
N TRP A 397 14.20 6.90 -19.19
CA TRP A 397 13.87 6.35 -17.88
C TRP A 397 14.77 6.93 -16.80
N ILE A 398 14.19 7.55 -15.77
CA ILE A 398 14.91 7.98 -14.56
C ILE A 398 14.78 6.86 -13.52
N ALA A 399 15.91 6.27 -13.15
CA ALA A 399 15.97 5.01 -12.41
C ALA A 399 17.06 5.02 -11.33
N GLY A 400 16.87 4.24 -10.26
CA GLY A 400 17.87 4.03 -9.21
C GLY A 400 17.46 4.56 -7.84
N GLY A 401 18.35 4.34 -6.89
CA GLY A 401 18.10 4.47 -5.45
C GLY A 401 18.71 3.29 -4.69
N LEU A 402 18.22 3.01 -3.48
CA LEU A 402 18.71 1.91 -2.67
C LEU A 402 18.22 0.55 -3.19
N SER A 403 19.11 -0.21 -3.84
CA SER A 403 18.83 -1.48 -4.52
C SER A 403 18.35 -2.62 -3.60
N LYS A 404 18.66 -2.61 -2.30
CA LYS A 404 18.29 -3.68 -1.33
C LYS A 404 18.53 -5.12 -1.84
N GLY A 405 19.47 -5.34 -2.75
CA GLY A 405 19.79 -6.66 -3.31
C GLY A 405 18.78 -7.23 -4.31
N VAL A 406 17.95 -6.39 -4.94
CA VAL A 406 16.99 -6.84 -5.96
C VAL A 406 17.68 -7.14 -7.30
N ASN A 407 17.19 -8.16 -8.01
CA ASN A 407 17.68 -8.50 -9.35
C ASN A 407 16.86 -7.74 -10.42
N TYR A 408 17.55 -7.04 -11.34
CA TYR A 408 16.94 -6.27 -12.44
C TYR A 408 16.92 -7.01 -13.79
N ASP A 409 17.47 -8.22 -13.91
CA ASP A 409 17.64 -8.92 -15.18
C ASP A 409 16.33 -9.10 -15.94
N SER A 410 15.28 -9.64 -15.31
CA SER A 410 13.98 -9.83 -15.94
C SER A 410 13.34 -8.51 -16.36
N LEU A 411 13.46 -7.46 -15.53
CA LEU A 411 12.96 -6.12 -15.86
C LEU A 411 13.58 -5.60 -17.16
N ILE A 412 14.91 -5.67 -17.28
CA ILE A 412 15.61 -5.15 -18.46
C ILE A 412 15.36 -6.04 -19.68
N GLN A 413 15.32 -7.37 -19.52
CA GLN A 413 14.98 -8.29 -20.61
C GLN A 413 13.61 -7.99 -21.22
N GLU A 414 12.62 -7.68 -20.38
CA GLU A 414 11.25 -7.45 -20.83
C GLU A 414 11.02 -6.05 -21.39
N GLN A 415 11.65 -5.03 -20.79
CA GLN A 415 11.34 -3.62 -21.09
C GLN A 415 12.45 -2.89 -21.86
N GLY A 416 13.64 -3.48 -22.01
CA GLY A 416 14.81 -2.84 -22.58
C GLY A 416 14.61 -2.30 -24.00
N ASN A 417 13.78 -2.96 -24.81
CA ASN A 417 13.46 -2.54 -26.18
C ASN A 417 12.68 -1.21 -26.27
N ARG A 418 12.08 -0.74 -25.17
CA ARG A 418 11.35 0.53 -25.10
C ARG A 418 12.21 1.67 -24.61
N LEU A 419 13.39 1.38 -24.05
CA LEU A 419 14.26 2.38 -23.44
C LEU A 419 15.06 3.11 -24.52
N LYS A 420 14.88 4.43 -24.59
CA LYS A 420 15.69 5.32 -25.42
C LYS A 420 16.99 5.69 -24.72
N ALA A 421 16.93 5.91 -23.40
CA ALA A 421 18.06 6.16 -22.52
C ALA A 421 17.66 5.91 -21.07
N VAL A 422 18.65 5.72 -20.20
CA VAL A 422 18.46 5.63 -18.74
C VAL A 422 19.28 6.70 -18.05
N VAL A 423 18.64 7.51 -17.22
CA VAL A 423 19.29 8.48 -16.33
C VAL A 423 19.29 7.88 -14.93
N LEU A 424 20.48 7.58 -14.41
CA LEU A 424 20.63 6.95 -13.11
C LEU A 424 20.68 7.99 -11.99
N ILE A 425 19.98 7.70 -10.90
CA ILE A 425 20.04 8.37 -9.61
C ILE A 425 20.38 7.33 -8.52
N GLY A 426 20.67 7.78 -7.31
CA GLY A 426 20.97 6.92 -6.17
C GLY A 426 22.45 6.72 -5.89
N ALA A 427 22.74 6.30 -4.65
CA ALA A 427 24.10 6.08 -4.15
C ALA A 427 24.75 4.80 -4.71
N ASP A 428 23.95 3.78 -5.04
CA ASP A 428 24.43 2.54 -5.65
C ASP A 428 23.52 2.13 -6.82
N SER A 429 24.09 2.17 -8.03
CA SER A 429 23.42 1.78 -9.27
C SER A 429 24.12 0.61 -9.97
N SER A 430 25.06 -0.08 -9.29
CA SER A 430 25.92 -1.09 -9.89
C SER A 430 25.15 -2.29 -10.45
N ASP A 431 24.18 -2.82 -9.72
CA ASP A 431 23.35 -3.95 -10.15
C ASP A 431 22.49 -3.61 -11.37
N LEU A 432 21.86 -2.43 -11.38
CA LEU A 432 21.03 -1.96 -12.48
C LEU A 432 21.89 -1.70 -13.73
N GLN A 433 23.06 -1.10 -13.57
CA GLN A 433 24.04 -0.93 -14.65
C GLN A 433 24.48 -2.28 -15.24
N ALA A 434 24.74 -3.27 -14.38
CA ALA A 434 25.14 -4.61 -14.82
C ALA A 434 24.03 -5.29 -15.64
N ALA A 435 22.78 -5.18 -15.21
CA ALA A 435 21.62 -5.71 -15.93
C ALA A 435 21.41 -5.00 -17.28
N LEU A 436 21.49 -3.65 -17.30
CA LEU A 436 21.42 -2.85 -18.53
C LEU A 436 22.50 -3.26 -19.53
N LYS A 437 23.75 -3.37 -19.09
CA LYS A 437 24.87 -3.81 -19.95
C LYS A 437 24.67 -5.22 -20.52
N ARG A 438 24.04 -6.11 -19.76
CA ARG A 438 23.83 -7.51 -20.15
C ARG A 438 22.68 -7.68 -21.14
N HIS A 439 21.58 -6.95 -20.92
CA HIS A 439 20.30 -7.21 -21.59
C HIS A 439 19.86 -6.09 -22.54
N ALA A 440 20.42 -4.89 -22.42
CA ALA A 440 20.12 -3.73 -23.27
C ALA A 440 21.40 -2.89 -23.56
N PRO A 441 22.47 -3.49 -24.15
CA PRO A 441 23.78 -2.84 -24.29
C PRO A 441 23.79 -1.59 -25.16
N ASP A 442 22.81 -1.44 -26.05
CA ASP A 442 22.69 -0.31 -26.96
C ASP A 442 21.97 0.89 -26.34
N VAL A 443 21.38 0.73 -25.14
CA VAL A 443 20.68 1.80 -24.44
C VAL A 443 21.70 2.71 -23.74
N PRO A 444 21.76 4.01 -24.09
CA PRO A 444 22.63 4.97 -23.40
C PRO A 444 22.28 5.07 -21.91
N VAL A 445 23.30 5.03 -21.06
CA VAL A 445 23.16 5.18 -19.61
C VAL A 445 23.92 6.43 -19.15
N ILE A 446 23.20 7.37 -18.56
CA ILE A 446 23.74 8.59 -17.98
C ILE A 446 23.91 8.39 -16.48
N LEU A 447 25.13 8.61 -16.00
CA LEU A 447 25.46 8.53 -14.58
C LEU A 447 25.34 9.91 -13.93
N PRO A 448 25.06 9.98 -12.61
CA PRO A 448 25.19 11.22 -11.85
C PRO A 448 26.57 11.85 -12.04
N ALA A 449 26.66 13.18 -12.05
CA ALA A 449 27.97 13.84 -12.17
C ALA A 449 28.83 13.53 -10.93
N LYS A 450 30.14 13.33 -11.12
CA LYS A 450 31.07 13.08 -10.01
C LYS A 450 30.98 14.23 -8.99
N GLY A 451 30.54 13.90 -7.77
CA GLY A 451 30.25 14.85 -6.70
C GLY A 451 28.82 14.75 -6.19
N GLU A 452 27.84 14.35 -7.02
CA GLU A 452 26.39 14.35 -6.70
C GLU A 452 25.91 13.18 -5.82
N THR A 453 26.75 12.16 -5.61
CA THR A 453 26.39 10.92 -4.90
C THR A 453 27.36 10.51 -3.80
N GLU A 454 28.51 11.19 -3.64
CA GLU A 454 29.61 10.69 -2.81
C GLU A 454 29.56 11.12 -1.34
N ASP A 455 28.66 12.01 -0.92
CA ASP A 455 28.46 12.38 0.50
C ASP A 455 27.01 12.81 0.79
N VAL A 456 26.05 11.87 0.76
CA VAL A 456 24.67 12.15 1.19
C VAL A 456 24.52 11.84 2.69
N GLN A 457 24.51 12.86 3.53
CA GLN A 457 24.06 12.71 4.91
C GLN A 457 22.53 12.82 4.96
N THR A 458 21.86 11.76 5.42
CA THR A 458 20.46 11.85 5.85
C THR A 458 20.32 12.89 6.96
N ALA A 459 19.27 13.72 6.93
CA ALA A 459 18.98 14.70 7.97
C ALA A 459 18.91 14.03 9.37
N GLY A 460 20.01 14.08 10.13
CA GLY A 460 20.10 13.40 11.42
C GLY A 460 21.48 13.39 12.11
N THR A 461 22.59 13.69 11.42
CA THR A 461 23.92 13.66 12.07
C THR A 461 24.74 14.92 11.78
N ALA A 462 24.47 16.01 12.51
CA ALA A 462 25.42 17.11 12.56
C ALA A 462 26.63 16.70 13.42
N LYS A 463 27.77 16.39 12.78
CA LYS A 463 29.10 16.57 13.38
C LYS A 463 29.75 17.78 12.73
N ALA A 464 30.22 18.70 13.57
CA ALA A 464 31.06 19.80 13.14
C ALA A 464 32.43 19.25 12.70
N ASP A 465 32.94 19.80 11.60
CA ASP A 465 34.29 19.68 11.02
C ASP A 465 34.59 18.46 10.12
N ALA A 466 34.30 18.61 8.80
CA ALA A 466 35.21 18.44 7.64
C ALA A 466 34.44 18.13 6.31
N GLY A 467 34.69 18.89 5.22
CA GLY A 467 34.30 18.53 3.82
C GLY A 467 33.18 19.37 3.16
N PRO A 468 33.07 19.42 1.81
CA PRO A 468 32.25 20.41 1.07
C PRO A 468 30.73 20.19 1.21
N SER A 469 29.94 21.24 0.92
CA SER A 469 28.48 21.38 1.14
C SER A 469 27.58 20.16 0.85
N PRO A 470 26.49 19.96 1.60
CA PRO A 470 25.53 18.87 1.38
C PRO A 470 24.76 19.05 0.07
N ILE A 471 24.55 17.95 -0.64
CA ILE A 471 23.74 17.89 -1.86
C ILE A 471 22.34 17.42 -1.49
N PHE A 472 21.35 18.23 -1.85
CA PHE A 472 19.94 17.99 -1.56
C PHE A 472 19.33 17.07 -2.63
N GLY A 473 18.39 16.21 -2.26
CA GLY A 473 17.74 15.28 -3.21
C GLY A 473 17.05 16.02 -4.36
N GLU A 474 16.59 17.23 -4.10
CA GLU A 474 16.05 18.21 -5.05
C GLU A 474 17.09 18.58 -6.12
N THR A 475 18.36 18.79 -5.73
CA THR A 475 19.45 19.07 -6.67
C THR A 475 19.74 17.87 -7.56
N VAL A 476 19.76 16.66 -6.99
CA VAL A 476 19.95 15.41 -7.77
C VAL A 476 18.82 15.25 -8.77
N MET A 477 17.58 15.47 -8.35
CA MET A 477 16.43 15.33 -9.23
C MET A 477 16.40 16.40 -10.33
N ALA A 478 16.76 17.65 -10.01
CA ALA A 478 16.90 18.71 -11.01
C ALA A 478 17.94 18.36 -12.08
N ALA A 479 19.10 17.82 -11.69
CA ALA A 479 20.13 17.36 -12.61
C ALA A 479 19.64 16.18 -13.48
N ALA A 480 18.89 15.24 -12.89
CA ALA A 480 18.31 14.11 -13.62
C ALA A 480 17.24 14.57 -14.64
N VAL A 481 16.36 15.50 -14.26
CA VAL A 481 15.35 16.10 -15.14
C VAL A 481 16.01 16.86 -16.29
N ALA A 482 17.04 17.67 -16.00
CA ALA A 482 17.80 18.39 -17.02
C ALA A 482 18.50 17.43 -18.01
N SER A 483 19.08 16.33 -17.51
CA SER A 483 19.70 15.29 -18.34
C SER A 483 18.67 14.58 -19.21
N ALA A 484 17.51 14.24 -18.64
CA ALA A 484 16.43 13.60 -19.38
C ALA A 484 15.86 14.51 -20.48
N ALA A 485 15.74 15.83 -20.22
CA ALA A 485 15.29 16.81 -21.19
C ALA A 485 16.21 16.87 -22.43
N GLN A 486 17.53 16.74 -22.25
CA GLN A 486 18.49 16.73 -23.36
C GLN A 486 18.41 15.46 -24.24
N LEU A 487 17.86 14.37 -23.70
CA LEU A 487 17.76 13.06 -24.39
C LEU A 487 16.40 12.86 -25.05
N ALA A 488 15.35 13.47 -24.49
CA ALA A 488 13.99 13.35 -24.97
C ALA A 488 13.75 14.15 -26.24
N ALA A 489 12.86 13.66 -27.10
CA ALA A 489 12.37 14.35 -28.29
C ALA A 489 10.84 14.27 -28.35
N SER A 490 10.21 15.15 -29.13
CA SER A 490 8.75 15.14 -29.31
C SER A 490 8.23 13.74 -29.64
N GLY A 491 7.26 13.26 -28.85
CA GLY A 491 6.71 11.90 -28.94
C GLY A 491 7.26 10.92 -27.90
N ASP A 492 8.36 11.25 -27.22
CA ASP A 492 8.93 10.44 -26.14
C ASP A 492 8.19 10.64 -24.81
N THR A 493 8.43 9.72 -23.88
CA THR A 493 8.03 9.84 -22.47
C THR A 493 9.26 9.89 -21.57
N VAL A 494 9.36 10.90 -20.70
CA VAL A 494 10.28 10.89 -19.56
C VAL A 494 9.54 10.30 -18.36
N LEU A 495 10.03 9.17 -17.86
CA LEU A 495 9.38 8.42 -16.79
C LEU A 495 10.30 8.31 -15.57
N LEU A 496 9.86 8.86 -14.44
CA LEU A 496 10.43 8.54 -13.13
C LEU A 496 9.79 7.27 -12.59
N ALA A 497 10.45 6.12 -12.75
CA ALA A 497 10.00 4.83 -12.22
C ALA A 497 11.19 4.09 -11.55
N PRO A 498 11.58 4.45 -10.32
CA PRO A 498 12.95 4.27 -9.85
C PRO A 498 13.44 2.82 -9.71
N ALA A 499 12.55 1.84 -9.70
CA ALA A 499 12.81 0.42 -9.43
C ALA A 499 13.52 0.12 -8.10
N ALA A 500 13.73 1.13 -7.25
CA ALA A 500 14.46 1.07 -6.01
C ALA A 500 13.87 2.02 -4.95
N ALA A 501 14.20 1.75 -3.68
CA ALA A 501 13.77 2.58 -2.56
C ALA A 501 14.47 3.96 -2.59
N SER A 502 13.84 4.98 -2.01
CA SER A 502 14.29 6.38 -2.10
C SER A 502 15.23 6.84 -0.98
N MET A 503 15.41 6.02 0.05
CA MET A 503 15.95 6.42 1.37
C MET A 503 17.44 6.78 1.38
N ASP A 504 18.13 6.59 0.27
CA ASP A 504 19.53 6.96 0.07
C ASP A 504 19.72 8.43 -0.28
N GLN A 505 18.75 9.05 -0.97
CA GLN A 505 18.82 10.45 -1.41
C GLN A 505 17.61 11.30 -1.00
N PHE A 506 16.52 10.66 -0.56
CA PHE A 506 15.25 11.32 -0.26
C PHE A 506 14.63 10.77 1.03
N SER A 507 13.92 11.61 1.79
CA SER A 507 13.21 11.21 3.01
C SER A 507 12.07 10.22 2.80
N SER A 508 11.49 10.16 1.59
CA SER A 508 10.43 9.22 1.21
C SER A 508 10.27 9.16 -0.32
N TYR A 509 9.49 8.20 -0.82
CA TYR A 509 9.14 8.17 -2.24
C TYR A 509 8.32 9.40 -2.64
N ALA A 510 7.52 9.95 -1.72
CA ALA A 510 6.71 11.14 -1.95
C ALA A 510 7.63 12.34 -2.16
N HIS A 511 8.59 12.56 -1.24
CA HIS A 511 9.61 13.59 -1.39
C HIS A 511 10.38 13.51 -2.73
N ARG A 512 10.76 12.29 -3.16
CA ARG A 512 11.38 12.07 -4.47
C ARG A 512 10.45 12.44 -5.63
N GLY A 513 9.17 12.12 -5.50
CA GLY A 513 8.14 12.44 -6.48
C GLY A 513 7.85 13.94 -6.55
N ASP A 514 7.78 14.63 -5.41
CA ASP A 514 7.61 16.08 -5.30
C ASP A 514 8.80 16.81 -5.93
N ALA A 515 10.03 16.38 -5.63
CA ALA A 515 11.24 16.92 -6.23
C ALA A 515 11.24 16.80 -7.76
N PHE A 516 10.67 15.72 -8.32
CA PHE A 516 10.53 15.57 -9.77
C PHE A 516 9.46 16.48 -10.34
N ILE A 517 8.31 16.61 -9.66
CA ILE A 517 7.25 17.52 -10.09
C ILE A 517 7.78 18.96 -10.16
N GLU A 518 8.47 19.40 -9.11
CA GLU A 518 9.02 20.76 -9.05
C GLU A 518 10.10 20.97 -10.11
N ALA A 519 11.04 20.04 -10.27
CA ALA A 519 12.08 20.16 -11.29
C ALA A 519 11.51 20.20 -12.73
N VAL A 520 10.45 19.43 -13.01
CA VAL A 520 9.77 19.49 -14.32
C VAL A 520 9.04 20.82 -14.48
N ARG A 521 8.41 21.34 -13.42
CA ARG A 521 7.73 22.63 -13.44
C ARG A 521 8.70 23.77 -13.71
N GLU A 522 9.83 23.81 -13.01
CA GLU A 522 10.89 24.80 -13.22
C GLU A 522 11.45 24.74 -14.65
N LEU A 523 11.62 23.55 -15.22
CA LEU A 523 12.05 23.37 -16.61
C LEU A 523 11.06 24.00 -17.60
N VAL A 524 9.75 23.77 -17.39
CA VAL A 524 8.69 24.30 -18.27
C VAL A 524 8.57 25.82 -18.13
N GLU A 525 8.60 26.35 -16.89
CA GLU A 525 8.49 27.78 -16.62
C GLU A 525 9.74 28.55 -17.09
N GLY A 526 10.93 28.00 -16.89
CA GLY A 526 12.20 28.62 -17.30
C GLY A 526 12.41 28.72 -18.81
N GLN A 527 11.80 27.82 -19.59
CA GLN A 527 11.85 27.87 -21.06
C GLN A 527 10.77 28.76 -21.69
N ALA A 528 9.67 29.02 -20.97
CA ALA A 528 8.67 30.00 -21.40
C ALA A 528 9.24 31.44 -21.36
N GLN A 529 10.08 31.75 -20.36
CA GLN A 529 10.70 33.07 -20.22
C GLN A 529 11.79 33.35 -21.26
N THR A 530 12.54 32.34 -21.71
CA THR A 530 13.56 32.48 -22.77
C THR A 530 12.98 32.51 -24.19
N SER A 531 11.69 32.22 -24.35
CA SER A 531 10.99 32.26 -25.64
C SER A 531 10.27 33.59 -25.91
N GLU A 532 10.13 34.45 -24.88
CA GLU A 532 9.52 35.78 -24.98
C GLU A 532 10.54 36.94 -25.09
N GLU A 533 11.84 36.66 -24.94
CA GLU A 533 12.97 37.56 -25.28
C GLU A 533 13.50 37.29 -26.69
#